data_AF-A0ABD1CUA6-F1
#
_entry.id   AF-A0ABD1CUA6-F1
#
_cell.length_a   1.000
_cell.length_b   1.000
_cell.length_c   1.000
_cell.angle_alpha   90.00
_cell.angle_beta   90.00
_cell.angle_gamma   90.00
#
_symmetry.space_group_name_H-M   'P 1'
#
loop_
_entity.id
_entity.type
_entity.pdbx_description
1 polymer ?
#
loop_
_entity_poly.entity_id
_entity_poly.type
_entity_poly.pdbx_seq_one_letter_code
_entity_poly.pdbx_strand_id
1 'polypeptide(L)' 'MAAVRLKETTTARRMSIGQLLSATVLCTLILVACVECQIINRTPHFIPSSGDMSRFSLPENTPVGSVVYQLR' A
#
# COMPACT_ATOMS: atom_id res chain seq x y z
N MET A 1 46.48 24.20 11.94
CA MET A 1 45.33 23.29 11.70
C MET A 1 44.19 23.77 12.57
N ALA A 2 43.26 24.55 12.03
CA ALA A 2 42.16 25.14 12.81
C ALA A 2 40.90 24.28 12.67
N ALA A 3 40.33 23.87 13.81
CA ALA A 3 39.11 23.08 13.86
C ALA A 3 37.89 23.99 13.66
N VAL A 4 37.17 23.81 12.56
CA VAL A 4 35.89 24.47 12.29
C VAL A 4 34.82 23.82 13.15
N ARG A 5 34.31 24.56 14.15
CA ARG A 5 33.13 24.15 14.93
C ARG A 5 31.88 24.55 14.17
N LEU A 6 31.21 23.57 13.55
CA LEU A 6 29.87 23.72 13.01
C LEU A 6 28.90 23.90 14.20
N LYS A 7 28.34 25.10 14.33
CA LYS A 7 27.29 25.41 15.30
C LYS A 7 25.96 25.00 14.67
N GLU A 8 25.45 23.83 15.01
CA GLU A 8 24.10 23.42 14.63
C GLU A 8 23.09 24.35 15.32
N THR A 9 22.43 25.19 14.52
CA THR A 9 21.35 26.07 14.97
C THR A 9 20.01 25.40 14.71
N THR A 10 19.60 24.50 15.59
CA THR A 10 18.24 23.94 15.57
C THR A 10 17.29 24.92 16.29
N THR A 11 16.93 26.00 15.59
CA THR A 11 15.93 26.95 16.11
C THR A 11 14.53 26.34 15.96
N ALA A 12 13.91 25.95 17.08
CA ALA A 12 12.55 25.46 17.10
C ALA A 12 11.57 26.58 16.70
N ARG A 13 11.11 26.57 15.45
CA ARG A 13 10.12 27.52 14.94
C ARG A 13 8.75 27.16 15.50
N ARG A 14 8.14 28.04 16.31
CA ARG A 14 6.74 27.89 16.73
C ARG A 14 5.83 28.02 15.51
N MET A 15 5.09 26.97 15.22
CA MET A 15 4.05 26.98 14.18
C MET A 15 2.76 27.59 14.76
N SER A 16 2.02 28.35 13.96
CA SER A 16 0.69 28.79 14.36
C SER A 16 -0.30 27.62 14.30
N ILE A 17 -1.42 27.72 15.04
CA ILE A 17 -2.46 26.67 15.06
C ILE A 17 -2.96 26.38 13.63
N GLY A 18 -3.14 27.41 12.79
CA GLY A 18 -3.56 27.23 11.40
C GLY A 18 -2.54 26.45 10.56
N GLN A 19 -1.24 26.66 10.78
CA GLN A 19 -0.18 25.88 10.11
C GLN A 19 -0.13 24.44 10.59
N LEU A 20 -0.43 24.20 11.87
CA LEU A 20 -0.49 22.85 12.42
C LEU A 20 -1.68 22.08 11.83
N LEU A 21 -2.84 22.72 11.73
CA LEU A 21 -4.04 22.13 11.13
C LEU A 21 -3.82 21.80 9.65
N SER A 22 -3.26 22.73 8.86
CA SER A 22 -2.99 22.48 7.45
C SER A 22 -1.95 21.36 7.24
N ALA A 23 -0.88 21.33 8.04
CA ALA A 23 0.10 20.25 8.01
C ALA A 23 -0.52 18.90 8.37
N THR A 24 -1.43 18.88 9.37
CA THR A 24 -2.12 17.65 9.77
C THR A 24 -3.02 17.14 8.65
N VAL A 25 -3.84 18.01 8.05
CA VAL A 25 -4.70 17.65 6.92
C VAL A 25 -3.89 17.14 5.73
N LEU A 26 -2.80 17.83 5.37
CA LEU A 26 -1.91 17.40 4.30
C LEU A 26 -1.29 16.03 4.60
N CYS A 27 -0.82 15.82 5.83
CA CYS A 27 -0.25 14.54 6.26
C CYS A 27 -1.28 13.41 6.16
N THR A 28 -2.52 13.65 6.61
CA THR A 28 -3.59 12.65 6.49
C THR A 28 -3.93 12.31 5.03
N LEU A 29 -3.95 13.30 4.14
CA LEU A 29 -4.20 13.07 2.71
C LEU A 29 -3.10 12.23 2.06
N ILE A 30 -1.83 12.50 2.40
CA ILE A 30 -0.68 11.74 1.91
C ILE A 30 -0.77 10.28 2.40
N LEU A 31 -1.06 10.08 3.68
CA LEU A 31 -1.14 8.74 4.27
C LEU A 31 -2.26 7.90 3.64
N VAL A 32 -3.44 8.49 3.40
CA VAL A 32 -4.55 7.81 2.71
C VAL A 32 -4.14 7.41 1.28
N ALA A 33 -3.48 8.30 0.53
CA ALA A 33 -3.01 7.99 -0.82
C ALA A 33 -1.98 6.85 -0.84
N CYS A 34 -1.11 6.75 0.16
CA CYS A 34 -0.14 5.65 0.27
C CYS A 34 -0.79 4.29 0.52
N VAL A 35 -1.95 4.22 1.19
CA VAL A 35 -2.64 2.95 1.47
C VAL A 35 -3.18 2.31 0.18
N GLU A 36 -3.72 3.10 -0.74
CA GLU A 36 -4.21 2.60 -2.04
C GLU A 36 -3.07 2.04 -2.91
N CYS A 37 -1.88 2.64 -2.85
CA CYS A 37 -0.71 2.14 -3.59
C CYS A 37 -0.15 0.81 -3.04
N GLN A 38 -0.44 0.45 -1.79
CA GLN A 38 0.01 -0.82 -1.19
C GLN A 38 -0.79 -2.03 -1.68
N ILE A 39 -1.92 -1.83 -2.37
CA ILE A 39 -2.75 -2.93 -2.90
C ILE A 39 -2.04 -3.67 -4.05
N ILE A 40 -1.05 -3.03 -4.71
CA ILE A 40 -0.44 -3.53 -5.94
C ILE A 40 0.59 -4.64 -5.70
N ASN A 41 1.25 -4.71 -4.54
CA ASN A 41 2.30 -5.70 -4.26
C ASN A 41 1.88 -6.72 -3.19
N ARG A 42 0.71 -7.32 -3.36
CA ARG A 42 0.28 -8.46 -2.54
C ARG A 42 0.89 -9.74 -3.09
N THR A 43 1.12 -10.71 -2.21
CA THR A 43 1.47 -12.07 -2.62
C THR A 43 0.44 -12.58 -3.65
N PRO A 44 0.87 -13.28 -4.71
CA PRO A 44 -0.05 -13.86 -5.68
C PRO A 44 -1.13 -14.68 -4.97
N HIS A 45 -2.39 -14.41 -5.28
CA HIS A 45 -3.54 -15.09 -4.70
C HIS A 45 -4.62 -15.25 -5.75
N PHE A 46 -5.45 -16.28 -5.57
CA PHE A 46 -6.61 -16.46 -6.40
C PHE A 46 -7.58 -15.29 -6.26
N ILE A 47 -8.09 -14.79 -7.39
CA ILE A 47 -9.00 -13.65 -7.39
C ILE A 47 -10.33 -14.09 -6.78
N PRO A 48 -10.79 -13.45 -5.68
CA PRO A 48 -12.08 -13.75 -5.09
C PRO A 48 -13.19 -13.59 -6.13
N SER A 49 -14.18 -14.48 -6.11
CA SER A 49 -15.35 -14.48 -7.02
C SER A 49 -15.07 -14.73 -8.51
N SER A 50 -13.84 -14.58 -9.01
CA SER A 50 -13.48 -14.91 -10.40
C SER A 50 -12.62 -16.17 -10.52
N GLY A 51 -12.20 -16.76 -9.40
CA GLY A 51 -11.21 -17.83 -9.38
C GLY A 51 -10.90 -18.44 -8.03
N ASP A 52 -11.77 -18.24 -7.05
CA ASP A 52 -11.55 -18.73 -5.70
C ASP A 52 -11.51 -20.27 -5.66
N MET A 53 -10.31 -20.82 -5.72
CA MET A 53 -10.07 -22.28 -5.69
C MET A 53 -10.53 -22.92 -4.38
N SER A 54 -10.81 -22.16 -3.32
CA SER A 54 -11.32 -22.73 -2.06
C SER A 54 -12.74 -23.30 -2.18
N ARG A 55 -13.51 -22.85 -3.18
CA ARG A 55 -14.90 -23.29 -3.43
C ARG A 55 -15.07 -23.97 -4.78
N PHE A 56 -14.00 -24.09 -5.54
CA PHE A 56 -14.05 -24.64 -6.87
C PHE A 56 -14.31 -26.15 -6.83
N SER A 57 -15.23 -26.60 -7.67
CA SER A 57 -15.52 -28.02 -7.87
C SER A 57 -15.68 -28.31 -9.36
N LEU A 58 -15.30 -29.52 -9.76
CA LEU A 58 -15.47 -30.04 -11.11
C LEU A 58 -16.45 -31.21 -11.09
N PRO A 59 -17.34 -31.33 -12.10
CA PRO A 59 -18.10 -32.54 -12.32
C PRO A 59 -17.18 -33.75 -12.53
N GLU A 60 -17.54 -34.92 -11.98
CA GLU A 60 -16.73 -36.14 -12.07
C GLU A 60 -16.48 -36.59 -13.51
N ASN A 61 -17.40 -36.27 -14.42
CA ASN A 61 -17.35 -36.59 -15.83
C ASN A 61 -16.61 -35.53 -16.68
N THR A 62 -15.87 -34.62 -16.06
CA THR A 62 -15.10 -33.60 -16.79
C THR A 62 -14.04 -34.29 -17.68
N PRO A 63 -14.03 -34.03 -19.00
CA PRO A 63 -13.06 -34.65 -19.90
C PRO A 63 -11.61 -34.28 -19.57
N VAL A 64 -10.70 -35.21 -19.80
CA VAL A 64 -9.25 -34.96 -19.69
C VAL A 64 -8.85 -33.85 -20.66
N GLY A 65 -8.06 -32.89 -20.15
CA GLY A 65 -7.61 -31.73 -20.93
C GLY A 65 -8.55 -30.52 -20.89
N SER A 66 -9.67 -30.60 -20.16
CA SER A 66 -10.54 -29.44 -19.95
C SER A 66 -9.84 -28.35 -19.14
N VAL A 67 -10.11 -27.09 -19.48
CA VAL A 67 -9.59 -25.94 -18.72
C VAL A 67 -10.32 -25.88 -17.37
N VAL A 68 -9.54 -25.90 -16.29
CA VAL A 68 -10.03 -25.92 -14.91
C VAL A 68 -10.12 -24.52 -14.32
N TYR A 69 -9.12 -23.69 -14.62
CA TYR A 69 -9.05 -22.32 -14.14
C TYR A 69 -8.14 -21.50 -15.07
N GLN A 70 -8.49 -20.22 -15.27
CA GLN A 70 -7.66 -19.28 -16.02
C GLN A 70 -7.27 -18.12 -15.09
N LEU A 71 -5.96 -17.99 -14.87
CA LEU A 71 -5.39 -16.83 -14.19
C LEU A 71 -5.68 -15.58 -15.02
N ARG A 72 -6.14 -14.51 -14.36
CA ARG A 72 -6.32 -13.18 -14.94
C ARG A 72 -5.37 -12.19 -14.32
#